data_AF-A0A1F4F840-F1
#
_entry.id   AF-A0A1F4F840-F1
#
_cell.length_a   1.000
_cell.length_b   1.000
_cell.length_c   1.000
_cell.angle_alpha   90.00
_cell.angle_beta   90.00
_cell.angle_gamma   90.00
#
_symmetry.space_group_name_H-M   'P 1'
#
loop_
_entity.id
_entity.type
_entity.pdbx_description
1 polymer ?
#
loop_
_entity_poly.entity_id
_entity_poly.type
_entity_poly.pdbx_seq_one_letter_code
_entity_poly.pdbx_strand_id
1 'polypeptide(L)'
;MAGAAAREHREAIDRLRGGDWQAAHAIVRDLEDPLACRIHALCHRIEGDTANARYWYRRAKVRLDDARGIDDELAELAAIAGPLRAVRRRGA
;
A
#
# COMPACT_ATOMS: atom_id res chain seq x y z
N MET A 1 -12.93 13.73 -2.21
CA MET A 1 -11.95 12.85 -2.89
C MET A 1 -11.03 12.07 -1.93
N ALA A 2 -10.77 12.47 -0.68
CA ALA A 2 -9.86 11.73 0.22
C ALA A 2 -10.38 10.37 0.76
N GLY A 3 -11.69 10.13 0.77
CA GLY A 3 -12.27 8.91 1.34
C GLY A 3 -12.20 7.65 0.46
N ALA A 4 -11.99 7.83 -0.86
CA ALA A 4 -11.86 6.72 -1.82
C ALA A 4 -10.45 6.12 -1.74
N ALA A 5 -9.41 6.96 -1.83
CA ALA A 5 -8.01 6.59 -1.66
C ALA A 5 -7.75 5.72 -0.43
N ALA A 6 -8.28 6.11 0.74
CA ALA A 6 -8.09 5.32 1.96
C ALA A 6 -8.69 3.91 1.89
N ARG A 7 -9.80 3.69 1.15
CA ARG A 7 -10.37 2.35 0.95
C ARG A 7 -9.55 1.54 -0.04
N GLU A 8 -9.13 2.16 -1.14
CA GLU A 8 -8.26 1.55 -2.14
C GLU A 8 -6.93 1.09 -1.52
N HIS A 9 -6.29 1.91 -0.68
CA HIS A 9 -5.06 1.51 0.03
C HIS A 9 -5.25 0.27 0.89
N ARG A 10 -6.34 0.19 1.65
CA ARG A 10 -6.61 -0.98 2.50
C ARG A 10 -6.89 -2.22 1.68
N GLU A 11 -7.72 -2.10 0.66
CA GLU A 11 -8.01 -3.22 -0.21
C GLU A 11 -6.73 -3.76 -0.86
N ALA A 12 -5.85 -2.88 -1.34
CA ALA A 12 -4.57 -3.28 -1.90
C ALA A 12 -3.66 -3.97 -0.86
N ILE A 13 -3.61 -3.47 0.37
CA ILE A 13 -2.85 -4.11 1.48
C ILE A 13 -3.42 -5.51 1.78
N ASP A 14 -4.74 -5.68 1.77
CA ASP A 14 -5.37 -6.99 2.01
C ASP A 14 -5.09 -7.97 0.85
N ARG A 15 -5.06 -7.50 -0.41
CA ARG A 15 -4.62 -8.33 -1.54
C ARG A 15 -3.16 -8.76 -1.39
N LEU A 16 -2.26 -7.87 -0.97
CA LEU A 16 -0.86 -8.21 -0.71
C LEU A 16 -0.71 -9.27 0.39
N ARG A 17 -1.48 -9.17 1.48
CA ARG A 17 -1.52 -10.20 2.54
C ARG A 17 -2.03 -11.55 2.04
N GLY A 18 -2.94 -11.53 1.07
CA GLY A 18 -3.42 -12.73 0.38
C GLY A 18 -2.47 -13.28 -0.68
N GLY A 19 -1.34 -12.60 -0.94
CA GLY A 19 -0.37 -12.98 -1.97
C GLY A 19 -0.74 -12.53 -3.40
N ASP A 20 -1.81 -11.75 -3.58
CA ASP A 20 -2.28 -11.26 -4.88
C ASP A 20 -1.75 -9.84 -5.16
N TRP A 21 -0.45 -9.77 -5.44
CA TRP A 21 0.23 -8.49 -5.70
C TRP A 21 -0.27 -7.83 -7.00
N GLN A 22 -0.74 -8.59 -7.98
CA GLN A 22 -1.28 -8.06 -9.23
C GLN A 22 -2.58 -7.28 -8.98
N ALA A 23 -3.49 -7.83 -8.18
CA ALA A 23 -4.71 -7.12 -7.82
C ALA A 23 -4.40 -5.88 -6.96
N ALA A 24 -3.45 -5.98 -6.03
CA ALA A 24 -3.00 -4.83 -5.25
C ALA A 24 -2.49 -3.71 -6.17
N HIS A 25 -1.61 -4.05 -7.12
CA HIS A 25 -1.06 -3.11 -8.09
C HIS A 25 -2.16 -2.47 -8.96
N ALA A 26 -3.16 -3.24 -9.39
CA ALA A 26 -4.29 -2.72 -10.16
C ALA A 26 -5.12 -1.70 -9.38
N ILE A 27 -5.32 -1.90 -8.08
CA ILE A 27 -6.07 -0.98 -7.20
C ILE A 27 -5.33 0.36 -7.05
N VAL A 28 -4.02 0.33 -6.83
CA VAL A 28 -3.23 1.56 -6.63
C VAL A 28 -2.70 2.18 -7.92
N ARG A 29 -2.97 1.57 -9.08
CA ARG A 29 -2.44 2.01 -10.40
C ARG A 29 -2.58 3.50 -10.66
N ASP A 30 -3.74 4.06 -10.35
CA ASP A 30 -4.09 5.45 -10.66
C ASP A 30 -3.91 6.37 -9.43
N LEU A 31 -3.28 5.88 -8.36
CA LEU A 31 -3.00 6.61 -7.12
C LEU A 31 -1.50 6.91 -6.99
N GLU A 32 -1.16 8.17 -6.73
CA GLU A 32 0.24 8.63 -6.62
C GLU A 32 0.57 9.24 -5.25
N ASP A 33 -0.31 9.11 -4.26
CA ASP A 33 0.00 9.56 -2.91
C ASP A 33 1.10 8.70 -2.26
N PRO A 34 1.75 9.17 -1.18
CA PRO A 34 2.89 8.47 -0.60
C PRO A 34 2.59 7.02 -0.19
N LEU A 35 1.37 6.71 0.28
CA LEU A 35 1.01 5.35 0.69
C LEU A 35 0.82 4.46 -0.54
N ALA A 36 0.13 4.94 -1.56
CA ALA A 36 0.01 4.24 -2.85
C ALA A 36 1.38 3.96 -3.49
N CYS A 37 2.31 4.92 -3.46
CA CYS A 37 3.66 4.72 -3.96
C CYS A 37 4.42 3.61 -3.19
N ARG A 38 4.23 3.48 -1.86
CA ARG A 38 4.83 2.36 -1.11
C ARG A 38 4.20 1.03 -1.48
N ILE A 39 2.88 0.98 -1.67
CA ILE A 39 2.17 -0.23 -2.12
C ILE A 39 2.69 -0.66 -3.50
N HIS A 40 2.85 0.27 -4.44
CA HIS A 40 3.48 0.03 -5.74
C HIS A 40 4.89 -0.56 -5.61
N ALA A 41 5.70 0.02 -4.73
CA ALA A 41 7.06 -0.44 -4.51
C ALA A 41 7.10 -1.89 -4.00
N LEU A 42 6.21 -2.24 -3.06
CA LEU A 42 6.09 -3.61 -2.55
C LEU A 42 5.59 -4.60 -3.61
N CYS A 43 4.65 -4.21 -4.47
CA CYS A 43 4.18 -5.07 -5.57
C CYS A 43 5.35 -5.46 -6.48
N HIS A 44 6.15 -4.50 -6.93
CA HIS A 44 7.32 -4.78 -7.77
C HIS A 44 8.43 -5.54 -7.05
N ARG A 45 8.56 -5.33 -5.73
CA ARG A 45 9.51 -6.11 -4.91
C ARG A 45 9.12 -7.59 -4.85
N ILE A 46 7.83 -7.89 -4.76
CA ILE A 46 7.29 -9.27 -4.79
C ILE A 46 7.40 -9.87 -6.20
N GLU A 47 7.14 -9.08 -7.25
CA GLU A 47 7.32 -9.47 -8.66
C GLU A 47 8.78 -9.80 -9.01
N GLY A 48 9.74 -9.18 -8.31
CA GLY A 48 11.17 -9.29 -8.59
C GLY A 48 11.73 -8.15 -9.44
N ASP A 49 10.90 -7.18 -9.82
CA ASP A 49 11.33 -5.96 -10.53
C ASP A 49 11.95 -4.94 -9.56
N THR A 50 13.21 -5.21 -9.22
CA THR A 50 13.97 -4.38 -8.28
C THR A 50 14.16 -2.94 -8.77
N ALA A 51 14.23 -2.71 -10.09
CA ALA A 51 14.43 -1.38 -10.66
C ALA A 51 13.18 -0.51 -10.45
N ASN A 52 12.00 -1.04 -10.77
CA ASN A 52 10.74 -0.35 -10.53
C ASN A 52 10.42 -0.23 -9.04
N ALA A 53 10.72 -1.24 -8.23
CA ALA A 53 10.59 -1.13 -6.78
C ALA A 53 11.37 0.08 -6.24
N ARG A 54 12.65 0.22 -6.59
CA ARG A 54 13.50 1.36 -6.18
C ARG A 54 12.96 2.70 -6.66
N TYR A 55 12.37 2.74 -7.85
CA TYR A 55 11.74 3.95 -8.37
C TYR A 55 10.55 4.39 -7.52
N TRP A 56 9.65 3.47 -7.18
CA TRP A 56 8.47 3.76 -6.38
C TRP A 56 8.78 4.06 -4.90
N TYR A 57 9.77 3.38 -4.30
CA TYR A 57 10.27 3.74 -2.96
C TYR A 57 10.73 5.20 -2.91
N ARG A 58 11.50 5.64 -3.92
CA ARG A 58 11.94 7.05 -4.01
C ARG A 58 10.76 8.01 -4.12
N ARG A 59 9.73 7.68 -4.91
CA ARG A 59 8.50 8.48 -5.03
C ARG A 59 7.72 8.58 -3.72
N ALA A 60 7.68 7.49 -2.97
CA ALA A 60 7.12 7.48 -1.62
C ALA A 60 7.94 8.24 -0.58
N LYS A 61 9.14 8.75 -0.95
CA LYS A 61 10.12 9.35 -0.04
C LYS A 61 10.57 8.41 1.08
N VAL A 62 10.56 7.10 0.81
CA VAL A 62 11.03 6.06 1.72
C VAL A 62 12.29 5.41 1.14
N ARG A 63 13.25 5.09 2.01
CA ARG A 63 14.45 4.35 1.58
C ARG A 63 14.09 2.88 1.47
N LEU A 64 14.47 2.25 0.35
CA LEU A 64 14.43 0.80 0.24
C LEU A 64 15.42 0.20 1.25
N ASP A 65 14.95 -0.74 2.04
CA ASP A 65 15.71 -1.52 3.01
C ASP A 65 15.61 -3.00 2.62
N ASP A 66 16.62 -3.48 1.91
CA ASP A 66 16.65 -4.86 1.38
C ASP A 66 16.68 -5.91 2.50
N ALA A 67 17.08 -5.53 3.73
CA ALA A 67 17.09 -6.41 4.91
C ALA A 67 15.71 -6.54 5.58
N ARG A 68 14.79 -5.61 5.33
CA ARG A 68 13.43 -5.64 5.89
C ARG A 68 12.56 -6.64 5.14
N GLY A 69 11.86 -7.52 5.86
CA GLY A 69 10.92 -8.47 5.27
C GLY A 69 9.71 -7.79 4.63
N ILE A 70 9.09 -8.46 3.65
CA ILE A 70 7.83 -8.01 3.03
C ILE A 70 6.71 -7.89 4.07
N ASP A 71 6.60 -8.88 4.96
CA ASP A 71 5.56 -8.91 6.00
C ASP A 71 5.67 -7.76 6.99
N ASP A 72 6.90 -7.40 7.40
CA ASP A 72 7.15 -6.27 8.29
C ASP A 72 6.70 -4.95 7.66
N GLU A 73 6.99 -4.77 6.37
CA GLU A 73 6.57 -3.58 5.66
C GLU A 73 5.05 -3.55 5.43
N LEU A 74 4.42 -4.69 5.12
CA LEU A 74 2.97 -4.79 5.03
C LEU A 74 2.27 -4.45 6.34
N ALA A 75 2.84 -4.89 7.48
CA ALA A 75 2.34 -4.54 8.80
C ALA A 75 2.40 -3.02 9.04
N GLU A 76 3.49 -2.37 8.63
CA GLU A 76 3.64 -0.91 8.72
C GLU A 76 2.62 -0.18 7.84
N LEU A 77 2.43 -0.59 6.59
CA LEU A 77 1.44 0.02 5.70
C LEU A 77 0.02 -0.10 6.26
N ALA A 78 -0.32 -1.25 6.83
CA ALA A 78 -1.61 -1.46 7.47
C ALA A 78 -1.82 -0.54 8.68
N ALA A 79 -0.77 -0.32 9.49
CA ALA A 79 -0.80 0.60 10.61
C ALA A 79 -1.01 2.06 10.14
N ILE A 80 -0.36 2.47 9.06
CA ILE A 80 -0.50 3.80 8.45
C ILE A 80 -1.93 4.00 7.88
N ALA A 81 -2.46 3.01 7.16
CA ALA A 81 -3.80 3.08 6.58
C ALA A 81 -4.90 3.17 7.66
N GLY A 82 -4.62 2.65 8.85
CA GLY A 82 -5.49 2.66 10.02
C GLY A 82 -6.80 1.87 9.81
N PRO A 83 -7.56 1.63 10.90
CA PRO A 83 -8.87 1.01 10.77
C PRO A 83 -9.84 1.94 10.02
N LEU A 84 -10.77 1.35 9.25
CA LEU A 84 -11.96 2.08 8.81
C LEU A 84 -12.67 2.60 10.07
N ARG A 85 -12.63 3.91 10.29
CA ARG A 85 -13.47 4.53 11.31
C ARG A 85 -14.91 4.28 10.88
N ALA A 86 -15.61 3.39 11.58
CA ALA A 86 -17.04 3.24 11.43
C ALA A 86 -17.66 4.63 11.60
N VAL A 87 -18.44 5.08 10.61
CA VAL A 87 -19.26 6.29 10.76
C VAL A 87 -20.15 6.03 11.96
N ARG A 88 -19.84 6.67 13.09
CA ARG A 88 -20.77 6.76 14.21
C ARG A 88 -21.97 7.53 13.67
N ARG A 89 -23.04 6.83 13.27
CA ARG A 89 -24.35 7.46 13.13
C ARG A 89 -24.66 8.02 14.53
N ARG A 90 -24.61 9.35 14.68
CA ARG A 90 -25.20 9.97 15.88
C ARG A 90 -26.69 9.69 15.77
N GLY A 91 -27.18 8.83 16.66
CA GLY A 91 -28.60 8.65 16.87
C GLY A 91 -29.22 9.99 17.28
N ALA A 92 -30.41 10.22 16.75
CA ALA A 92 -31.26 11.38 16.97
C ALA A 92 -31.63 11.58 18.44
#